data_AF-A0A5A7VUQ5-F1
#
_entry.id   AF-A0A5A7VUQ5-F1
#
_cell.length_a   1.000
_cell.length_b   1.000
_cell.length_c   1.000
_cell.angle_alpha   90.00
_cell.angle_beta   90.00
_cell.angle_gamma   90.00
#
_symmetry.space_group_name_H-M   'P 1'
#
loop_
_entity.id
_entity.type
_entity.pdbx_description
1 polymer ?
#
loop_
_entity_poly.entity_id
_entity_poly.type
_entity_poly.pdbx_seq_one_letter_code
_entity_poly.pdbx_strand_id
1 'polypeptide(L)'
;MKSSRLGKLEAQLSAAETSLFDLLAQALPRVVHSGEMLFFNPTFLPDTIQPHWLPQESEELLSLASDSVSLREELGLPVVGTVGQLYLSACSESANHANGNRRGPRQLATWLLGELRSNISFEADGYAAAQLKR
;
A
#
# COMPACT_ATOMS: atom_id res chain seq x y z
N MET A 1 15.39 3.13 28.93
CA MET A 1 15.79 3.49 27.55
C MET A 1 15.12 2.66 26.44
N LYS A 2 14.52 1.48 26.71
CA LYS A 2 13.84 0.67 25.66
C LYS A 2 12.50 1.26 25.18
N SER A 3 11.77 1.93 26.06
CA SER A 3 10.46 2.53 25.74
C SER A 3 10.54 3.69 24.72
N SER A 4 11.65 4.44 24.66
CA SER A 4 11.79 5.54 23.71
C SER A 4 12.14 5.10 22.29
N ARG A 5 12.69 3.89 22.10
CA ARG A 5 12.95 3.33 20.77
C ARG A 5 11.69 2.73 20.17
N LEU A 6 10.92 2.01 20.98
CA LEU A 6 9.69 1.37 20.55
C LEU A 6 8.65 2.43 20.10
N GLY A 7 8.43 3.47 20.91
CA GLY A 7 7.52 4.55 20.53
C GLY A 7 7.97 5.36 19.30
N LYS A 8 9.27 5.39 18.99
CA LYS A 8 9.76 5.99 17.74
C LYS A 8 9.41 5.14 16.53
N LEU A 9 9.57 3.82 16.62
CA LEU A 9 9.22 2.89 15.55
C LEU A 9 7.71 2.88 15.29
N GLU A 10 6.89 2.91 16.35
CA GLU A 10 5.43 3.03 16.22
C GLU A 10 5.01 4.34 15.55
N ALA A 11 5.65 5.46 15.92
CA ALA A 11 5.40 6.75 15.29
C ALA A 11 5.82 6.77 13.81
N GLN A 12 6.96 6.16 13.47
CA GLN A 12 7.41 6.01 12.08
C GLN A 12 6.45 5.14 11.27
N LEU A 13 6.00 4.02 11.85
CA LEU A 13 5.03 3.13 11.20
C LEU A 13 3.72 3.88 10.92
N SER A 14 3.17 4.55 11.93
CA SER A 14 1.93 5.32 11.79
C SER A 14 2.05 6.42 10.74
N ALA A 15 3.19 7.12 10.70
CA ALA A 15 3.45 8.15 9.69
C ALA A 15 3.55 7.55 8.27
N ALA A 16 4.24 6.42 8.11
CA ALA A 16 4.39 5.75 6.82
C ALA A 16 3.04 5.21 6.31
N GLU A 17 2.27 4.53 7.15
CA GLU A 17 0.95 3.99 6.79
C GLU A 17 -0.06 5.08 6.43
N THR A 18 -0.08 6.18 7.21
CA THR A 18 -0.96 7.33 6.92
C THR A 18 -0.58 7.98 5.60
N SER A 19 0.71 8.26 5.39
CA SER A 19 1.19 8.88 4.14
C SER A 19 0.91 8.01 2.93
N LEU A 20 1.14 6.69 3.05
CA LEU A 20 0.85 5.73 2.00
C LEU A 20 -0.65 5.71 1.68
N PHE A 21 -1.48 5.65 2.71
CA PHE A 21 -2.93 5.66 2.53
C PHE A 21 -3.41 6.93 1.84
N ASP A 22 -2.97 8.10 2.28
CA ASP A 22 -3.38 9.39 1.73
C ASP A 22 -2.97 9.56 0.27
N LEU A 23 -1.76 9.10 -0.09
CA LEU A 23 -1.29 9.12 -1.47
C LEU A 23 -2.10 8.16 -2.34
N LEU A 24 -2.36 6.94 -1.87
CA LEU A 24 -3.20 5.97 -2.60
C LEU A 24 -4.64 6.45 -2.75
N ALA A 25 -5.22 7.08 -1.73
CA ALA A 25 -6.56 7.63 -1.77
C ALA A 25 -6.71 8.72 -2.85
N GLN A 26 -5.63 9.47 -3.12
CA GLN A 26 -5.58 10.48 -4.17
C GLN A 26 -5.28 9.88 -5.56
N ALA A 27 -4.31 8.98 -5.64
CA ALA A 27 -3.82 8.45 -6.91
C ALA A 27 -4.77 7.40 -7.52
N LEU A 28 -5.29 6.46 -6.72
CA LEU A 28 -6.05 5.33 -7.25
C LEU A 28 -7.32 5.73 -8.02
N PRO A 29 -8.13 6.71 -7.58
CA PRO A 29 -9.27 7.17 -8.38
C PRO A 29 -8.84 7.67 -9.76
N ARG A 30 -7.72 8.39 -9.87
CA ARG A 30 -7.17 8.82 -11.16
C ARG A 30 -6.75 7.62 -12.01
N VAL A 31 -6.01 6.67 -11.44
CA VAL A 31 -5.54 5.46 -12.13
C VAL A 31 -6.69 4.59 -12.65
N VAL A 32 -7.80 4.48 -11.91
CA VAL A 32 -9.01 3.78 -12.38
C VAL A 32 -9.50 4.35 -13.71
N HIS A 33 -9.44 5.67 -13.89
CA HIS A 33 -9.90 6.34 -15.10
C HIS A 33 -8.83 6.36 -16.21
N SER A 34 -7.60 6.78 -15.89
CA SER A 34 -6.54 6.96 -16.88
C SER A 34 -5.91 5.62 -17.29
N GLY A 35 -5.70 4.71 -16.34
CA GLY A 35 -4.87 3.52 -16.51
C GLY A 35 -3.37 3.80 -16.45
N GLU A 36 -2.98 4.87 -15.74
CA GLU A 36 -1.57 5.19 -15.45
C GLU A 36 -0.80 4.01 -14.84
N MET A 37 0.50 3.96 -15.12
CA MET A 37 1.42 2.87 -14.74
C MET A 37 1.86 2.94 -13.26
N LEU A 38 0.95 3.26 -12.34
CA LEU A 38 1.24 3.52 -10.93
C LEU A 38 1.97 2.34 -10.25
N PHE A 39 1.59 1.12 -10.59
CA PHE A 39 2.11 -0.11 -9.98
C PHE A 39 3.48 -0.55 -10.53
N PHE A 40 4.00 0.15 -11.53
CA PHE A 40 5.36 -0.06 -12.04
C PHE A 40 6.31 0.91 -11.33
N ASN A 41 7.46 0.41 -10.93
CA ASN A 41 8.50 1.14 -10.19
C ASN A 41 9.84 0.43 -10.44
N PRO A 42 11.00 1.00 -10.06
CA PRO A 42 12.31 0.42 -10.36
C PRO A 42 12.49 -1.05 -9.92
N THR A 43 11.78 -1.49 -8.88
CA THR A 43 11.82 -2.89 -8.40
C THR A 43 10.90 -3.82 -9.20
N PHE A 44 9.80 -3.29 -9.72
CA PHE A 44 8.75 -4.04 -10.42
C PHE A 44 8.65 -3.64 -11.91
N LEU A 45 9.75 -3.16 -12.50
CA LEU A 45 9.79 -2.68 -13.88
C LEU A 45 10.14 -3.81 -14.85
N PRO A 46 9.30 -4.11 -15.85
CA PRO A 46 9.69 -5.00 -16.94
C PRO A 46 10.58 -4.27 -17.96
N ASP A 47 11.45 -5.02 -18.64
CA ASP A 47 12.38 -4.51 -19.67
C ASP A 47 11.70 -3.75 -20.83
N THR A 48 10.39 -3.93 -20.98
CA THR A 48 9.56 -3.31 -22.02
C THR A 48 9.07 -1.91 -21.67
N ILE A 49 9.15 -1.50 -20.41
CA ILE A 49 8.69 -0.18 -19.92
C ILE A 49 9.90 0.69 -19.63
N GLN A 50 9.87 1.91 -20.14
CA GLN A 50 10.94 2.89 -19.92
C GLN A 50 10.73 3.63 -18.59
N PRO A 51 11.78 3.91 -17.79
CA PRO A 51 11.65 4.60 -16.51
C PRO A 51 10.96 5.96 -16.59
N HIS A 52 11.15 6.71 -17.69
CA HIS A 52 10.52 8.02 -17.89
C HIS A 52 9.02 7.98 -18.18
N TRP A 53 8.42 6.78 -18.30
CA TRP A 53 6.96 6.60 -18.41
C TRP A 53 6.29 6.42 -17.04
N LEU A 54 7.09 6.27 -15.98
CA LEU A 54 6.57 6.02 -14.65
C LEU A 54 6.11 7.34 -14.00
N PRO A 55 4.94 7.34 -13.34
CA PRO A 55 4.55 8.44 -12.47
C PRO A 55 5.60 8.67 -11.37
N GLN A 56 5.90 9.92 -11.05
CA GLN A 56 6.84 10.25 -9.97
C GLN A 56 6.42 9.66 -8.62
N GLU A 57 5.12 9.62 -8.36
CA GLU A 57 4.52 9.05 -7.14
C GLU A 57 4.72 7.53 -6.99
N SER A 58 5.04 6.79 -8.07
CA SER A 58 5.25 5.34 -8.00
C SER A 58 6.44 4.94 -7.11
N GLU A 59 7.52 5.73 -7.13
CA GLU A 59 8.69 5.50 -6.29
C GLU A 59 8.42 5.82 -4.83
N GLU A 60 7.72 6.93 -4.56
CA GLU A 60 7.32 7.34 -3.22
C GLU A 60 6.40 6.30 -2.58
N LEU A 61 5.39 5.82 -3.31
CA LEU A 61 4.50 4.75 -2.87
C LEU A 61 5.24 3.44 -2.60
N LEU A 62 6.23 3.08 -3.43
CA LEU A 62 7.06 1.90 -3.20
C LEU A 62 7.87 2.03 -1.90
N SER A 63 8.50 3.19 -1.67
CA SER A 63 9.28 3.44 -0.46
C SER A 63 8.39 3.32 0.78
N LEU A 64 7.27 4.04 0.82
CA LEU A 64 6.35 4.04 1.96
C LEU A 64 5.76 2.64 2.22
N ALA A 65 5.40 1.90 1.18
CA ALA A 65 4.89 0.55 1.32
C ALA A 65 5.95 -0.41 1.87
N SER A 66 7.18 -0.34 1.36
CA SER A 66 8.30 -1.15 1.84
C SER A 66 8.64 -0.82 3.29
N ASP A 67 8.75 0.47 3.62
CA ASP A 67 9.03 0.94 4.97
C ASP A 67 7.94 0.51 5.96
N SER A 68 6.66 0.63 5.59
CA SER A 68 5.56 0.19 6.46
C SER A 68 5.61 -1.32 6.74
N VAL A 69 5.90 -2.14 5.72
CA VAL A 69 6.02 -3.60 5.90
C VAL A 69 7.21 -3.93 6.78
N SER A 70 8.40 -3.37 6.51
CA SER A 70 9.59 -3.61 7.31
C SER A 70 9.43 -3.16 8.77
N LEU A 71 8.82 -1.99 9.01
CA LEU A 71 8.55 -1.51 10.37
C LEU A 71 7.58 -2.41 11.13
N ARG A 72 6.56 -2.98 10.45
CA ARG A 72 5.66 -3.96 11.08
C ARG A 72 6.39 -5.24 11.44
N GLU A 73 7.24 -5.74 10.56
CA GLU A 73 8.08 -6.92 10.83
C GLU A 73 9.01 -6.67 12.02
N GLU A 74 9.67 -5.52 12.09
CA GLU A 74 10.53 -5.13 13.21
C GLU A 74 9.76 -5.03 14.54
N LEU A 75 8.51 -4.58 14.50
CA LEU A 75 7.62 -4.49 15.66
C LEU A 75 6.92 -5.83 16.00
N GLY A 76 7.08 -6.86 15.16
CA GLY A 76 6.39 -8.15 15.33
C GLY A 76 4.88 -8.08 15.08
N LEU A 77 4.42 -7.10 14.29
CA LEU A 77 3.02 -6.89 13.94
C LEU A 77 2.63 -7.67 12.67
N PRO A 78 1.36 -8.08 12.52
CA PRO A 78 0.90 -8.74 11.30
C PRO A 78 1.03 -7.84 10.07
N VAL A 79 1.59 -8.37 8.98
CA VAL A 79 1.79 -7.65 7.70
C VAL A 79 0.64 -7.90 6.70
N VAL A 80 0.03 -9.08 6.73
CA VAL A 80 -1.00 -9.48 5.76
C VAL A 80 -2.24 -8.60 5.88
N GLY A 81 -2.74 -8.10 4.75
CA GLY A 81 -3.92 -7.24 4.69
C GLY A 81 -3.65 -5.76 5.01
N THR A 82 -2.40 -5.39 5.29
CA THR A 82 -2.02 -3.99 5.51
C THR A 82 -1.93 -3.22 4.19
N VAL A 83 -2.06 -1.89 4.24
CA VAL A 83 -1.98 -1.02 3.07
C VAL A 83 -0.68 -1.24 2.29
N GLY A 84 0.45 -1.35 2.99
CA GLY A 84 1.76 -1.64 2.40
C GLY A 84 1.80 -2.97 1.66
N GLN A 85 1.34 -4.04 2.31
CA GLN A 85 1.33 -5.38 1.72
C GLN A 85 0.39 -5.48 0.50
N LEU A 86 -0.78 -4.84 0.57
CA LEU A 86 -1.75 -4.83 -0.53
C LEU A 86 -1.18 -4.07 -1.75
N TYR A 87 -0.56 -2.92 -1.54
CA TYR A 87 0.09 -2.18 -2.62
C TYR A 87 1.24 -2.96 -3.25
N LEU A 88 2.15 -3.53 -2.44
CA LEU A 88 3.25 -4.35 -2.96
C LEU A 88 2.75 -5.58 -3.72
N SER A 89 1.63 -6.16 -3.31
CA SER A 89 0.99 -7.26 -4.04
C SER A 89 0.47 -6.81 -5.41
N ALA A 90 -0.09 -5.60 -5.51
CA ALA A 90 -0.49 -5.03 -6.81
C ALA A 90 0.71 -4.83 -7.74
N CYS A 91 1.82 -4.29 -7.21
CA CYS A 91 3.06 -4.12 -7.95
C CYS A 91 3.61 -5.46 -8.44
N SER A 92 3.66 -6.46 -7.56
CA SER A 92 4.09 -7.82 -7.91
C SER A 92 3.21 -8.45 -9.01
N GLU A 93 1.89 -8.30 -8.94
CA GLU A 93 0.99 -8.80 -9.98
C GLU A 93 1.21 -8.09 -11.32
N SER A 94 1.39 -6.77 -11.33
CA SER A 94 1.66 -6.02 -12.56
C SER A 94 2.96 -6.46 -13.25
N ALA A 95 4.00 -6.75 -12.45
CA ALA A 95 5.29 -7.22 -12.94
C ALA A 95 5.32 -8.71 -13.33
N ASN A 96 4.29 -9.49 -12.99
CA ASN A 96 4.25 -10.92 -13.32
C ASN A 96 3.78 -11.16 -14.77
N HIS A 97 4.71 -11.03 -15.72
CA HIS A 97 4.44 -11.28 -17.15
C HIS A 97 4.15 -12.74 -17.50
N ALA A 98 4.50 -13.70 -16.63
CA ALA A 98 4.16 -15.10 -16.83
C ALA A 98 2.67 -15.39 -16.59
N ASN A 99 1.97 -14.50 -15.86
CA ASN A 99 0.53 -14.61 -15.64
C ASN A 99 -0.26 -13.94 -16.77
N GLY A 100 -0.79 -14.75 -17.69
CA GLY A 100 -1.66 -14.29 -18.78
C GLY A 100 -3.00 -13.67 -18.31
N ASN A 101 -3.39 -13.90 -17.05
CA ASN A 101 -4.62 -13.38 -16.44
C ASN A 101 -4.36 -12.22 -15.48
N ARG A 102 -3.17 -11.60 -15.52
CA ARG A 102 -2.86 -10.46 -14.65
C ARG A 102 -3.83 -9.29 -14.87
N ARG A 103 -4.21 -8.62 -13.78
CA ARG A 103 -5.03 -7.42 -13.86
C ARG A 103 -4.23 -6.28 -14.50
N GLY A 104 -4.90 -5.54 -15.39
CA GLY A 104 -4.36 -4.27 -15.90
C GLY A 104 -4.38 -3.18 -14.82
N PRO A 105 -3.69 -2.04 -15.02
CA PRO A 105 -3.58 -0.98 -14.02
C PRO A 105 -4.94 -0.49 -13.48
N ARG A 106 -5.97 -0.36 -14.33
CA ARG A 106 -7.31 0.04 -13.90
C ARG A 106 -7.98 -0.98 -12.97
N GLN A 107 -7.81 -2.26 -13.28
CA GLN A 107 -8.37 -3.36 -12.49
C GLN A 107 -7.65 -3.51 -11.15
N LEU A 108 -6.32 -3.36 -11.15
CA LEU A 108 -5.52 -3.33 -9.92
C LEU A 108 -5.91 -2.14 -9.03
N ALA A 109 -6.08 -0.94 -9.60
CA ALA A 109 -6.53 0.22 -8.84
C ALA A 109 -7.95 0.06 -8.28
N THR A 110 -8.86 -0.54 -9.06
CA THR A 110 -10.23 -0.84 -8.61
C THR A 110 -10.22 -1.84 -7.46
N TRP A 111 -9.41 -2.91 -7.59
CA TRP A 111 -9.24 -3.90 -6.54
C TRP A 111 -8.67 -3.27 -5.27
N LEU A 112 -7.56 -2.55 -5.38
CA LEU A 112 -6.90 -1.94 -4.23
C LEU A 112 -7.82 -0.92 -3.52
N LEU A 113 -8.56 -0.10 -4.26
CA LEU A 113 -9.58 0.77 -3.68
C LEU A 113 -10.67 0.00 -2.91
N GLY A 114 -11.07 -1.17 -3.41
CA GLY A 114 -12.01 -2.06 -2.74
C GLY A 114 -11.46 -2.60 -1.41
N GLU A 115 -10.21 -3.06 -1.41
CA GLU A 115 -9.52 -3.54 -0.21
C GLU A 115 -9.37 -2.43 0.83
N LEU A 116 -8.94 -1.23 0.40
CA LEU A 116 -8.77 -0.08 1.31
C LEU A 116 -10.10 0.32 1.96
N ARG A 117 -11.21 0.36 1.22
CA ARG A 117 -12.54 0.67 1.77
C ARG A 117 -13.05 -0.40 2.74
N SER A 118 -12.76 -1.67 2.45
CA SER A 118 -13.17 -2.80 3.29
C SER A 118 -12.40 -2.82 4.61
N ASN A 119 -11.09 -2.50 4.58
CA ASN A 119 -10.26 -2.41 5.77
C ASN A 119 -10.62 -1.21 6.67
N ILE A 120 -11.01 -0.07 6.10
CA ILE A 120 -11.50 1.09 6.90
C ILE A 120 -12.81 0.74 7.62
N SER A 121 -13.67 -0.05 6.98
CA SER A 121 -14.96 -0.45 7.57
C SER A 121 -14.77 -1.36 8.79
N PHE A 122 -13.68 -2.14 8.85
CA PHE A 122 -13.39 -3.04 9.96
C PHE A 122 -12.89 -2.31 11.22
N GLU A 123 -12.16 -1.20 11.08
CA GLU A 123 -11.73 -0.41 12.25
C GLU A 123 -12.86 0.43 12.86
N ALA A 124 -13.81 0.90 12.04
CA ALA A 124 -14.97 1.66 12.53
C ALA A 124 -15.89 0.82 13.44
N ASP A 125 -16.08 -0.46 13.12
CA ASP A 125 -16.89 -1.37 13.94
C ASP A 125 -16.13 -1.91 15.17
N GLY A 126 -14.80 -2.07 15.07
CA GLY A 126 -13.95 -2.52 16.17
C GLY A 126 -13.80 -1.49 17.30
N TYR A 127 -13.76 -0.19 16.97
CA TYR A 127 -13.65 0.88 17.97
C TYR A 127 -14.97 1.13 18.72
N ALA A 128 -16.12 0.94 18.08
CA ALA A 128 -17.43 1.08 18.72
C ALA A 128 -17.70 0.00 19.78
N ALA A 129 -17.18 -1.22 19.59
CA ALA A 129 -17.34 -2.31 20.54
C ALA A 129 -16.44 -2.17 21.79
N ALA A 130 -15.32 -1.44 21.70
CA ALA A 130 -14.37 -1.27 22.80
C ALA A 130 -14.76 -0.15 23.79
N GLN A 131 -15.68 0.75 23.44
CA GLN A 131 -16.13 1.85 24.31
C GLN A 131 -17.40 1.59 25.12
N LEU A 132 -18.12 0.48 24.88
CA LEU A 132 -19.37 0.17 25.58
C LEU A 132 -19.23 -0.76 26.80
N LYS A 133 -18.00 -0.92 27.33
CA LYS A 133 -17.75 -1.62 28.59
C LYS A 133 -16.95 -0.73 29.56
N ARG A 134 -17.61 0.29 30.10
CA ARG A 134 -17.25 0.92 31.39
C ARG A 134 -18.51 1.16 32.20
#